data_AF-A0A956JV74-F1
#
_entry.id   AF-A0A956JV74-F1
#
_cell.length_a   1.000
_cell.length_b   1.000
_cell.length_c   1.000
_cell.angle_alpha   90.00
_cell.angle_beta   90.00
_cell.angle_gamma   90.00
#
_symmetry.space_group_name_H-M   'P 1'
#
loop_
_entity.id
_entity.type
_entity.pdbx_description
1 polymer ?
#
loop_
_entity_poly.entity_id
_entity_poly.type
_entity_poly.pdbx_seq_one_letter_code
_entity_poly.pdbx_strand_id
1 'polypeptide(L)'
;MTRSVSLLSTLSLLCVLCVPLSLCAREAQARERRVHTYSIVARDAKTGALGVAVHSHWFQVGRLVAWAEAGVGAIATQAMTNASFGPRGLALLRRGLSAKVVLQKLLASDKLRHNRQLAIVDARGGVAAWTGKRCIPDAGHQIGSGFSTQANLMASKRVWPAMARAYRQARGPLAERLLAALRAAEKAGGDLRGRQSAALLVVPGKRAKIPALAPLVDLRVADHRQPLDELARLLRIRRAYDAWGRGAAALESRKLGRARRAFAEMNRLLPARQALRFWQAHALYRAGRVREGIALFRAVFAKAPRWRRVLPRLVGGKLLSAAQLADIRRRLRGKSK
;
A
#
# COMPACT_ATOMS: atom_id res chain seq x y z
N MET A 1 4.01 -87.19 -22.83
CA MET A 1 2.67 -87.13 -22.23
C MET A 1 2.73 -86.27 -20.97
N THR A 2 1.73 -85.39 -20.81
CA THR A 2 1.27 -84.69 -19.57
C THR A 2 2.15 -83.63 -18.87
N ARG A 3 1.46 -82.47 -18.64
CA ARG A 3 1.58 -81.46 -17.55
C ARG A 3 2.80 -80.51 -17.61
N SER A 4 2.80 -79.28 -17.09
CA SER A 4 1.86 -78.20 -16.75
C SER A 4 2.74 -77.06 -16.17
N VAL A 5 2.18 -75.86 -16.03
CA VAL A 5 2.58 -74.74 -15.13
C VAL A 5 3.47 -73.62 -15.72
N SER A 6 2.96 -72.40 -15.52
CA SER A 6 3.49 -71.09 -15.92
C SER A 6 4.61 -70.57 -15.02
N LEU A 7 5.41 -69.62 -15.52
CA LEU A 7 5.87 -68.51 -14.69
C LEU A 7 6.16 -67.25 -15.53
N LEU A 8 5.60 -66.13 -15.06
CA LEU A 8 5.81 -64.77 -15.52
C LEU A 8 7.29 -64.36 -15.41
N SER A 9 7.83 -63.59 -16.37
CA SER A 9 8.72 -62.44 -16.04
C SER A 9 8.92 -61.46 -17.22
N THR A 10 8.69 -60.18 -16.91
CA THR A 10 9.38 -58.98 -17.39
C THR A 10 9.33 -58.59 -18.88
N LEU A 11 8.32 -57.79 -19.24
CA LEU A 11 8.38 -56.85 -20.36
C LEU A 11 8.55 -55.42 -19.80
N SER A 12 9.71 -54.80 -20.02
CA SER A 12 9.98 -53.41 -19.62
C SER A 12 10.50 -52.59 -20.80
N LEU A 13 9.89 -51.41 -20.97
CA LEU A 13 10.34 -50.21 -21.72
C LEU A 13 10.42 -50.37 -23.26
N LEU A 14 9.84 -49.50 -24.08
CA LEU A 14 9.87 -48.05 -24.01
C LEU A 14 8.75 -47.47 -24.90
N CYS A 15 7.58 -47.14 -24.34
CA CYS A 15 6.58 -46.33 -25.03
C CYS A 15 6.85 -44.85 -24.72
N VAL A 16 7.40 -44.14 -25.71
CA VAL A 16 7.49 -42.68 -25.73
C VAL A 16 6.08 -42.12 -25.75
N LEU A 17 5.55 -41.81 -24.57
CA LEU A 17 4.32 -41.05 -24.40
C LEU A 17 4.60 -39.60 -24.80
N CYS A 18 4.25 -39.26 -26.04
CA CYS A 18 3.95 -37.89 -26.45
C CYS A 18 2.85 -37.34 -25.54
N VAL A 19 3.26 -36.69 -24.45
CA VAL A 19 2.34 -35.89 -23.63
C VAL A 19 1.92 -34.69 -24.50
N PRO A 20 0.63 -34.53 -24.84
CA PRO A 20 0.20 -33.33 -25.54
C PRO A 20 0.45 -32.12 -24.64
N LEU A 21 1.25 -31.17 -25.13
CA LEU A 21 1.53 -29.84 -24.56
C LEU A 21 0.25 -29.06 -24.14
N SER A 22 -0.91 -29.51 -24.56
CA SER A 22 -2.23 -28.97 -24.21
C SER A 22 -2.68 -29.25 -22.77
N LEU A 23 -2.11 -30.24 -22.07
CA LEU A 23 -2.52 -30.55 -20.69
C LEU A 23 -1.90 -29.61 -19.64
N CYS A 24 -0.69 -29.11 -19.88
CA CYS A 24 -0.05 -28.13 -18.99
C CYS A 24 -0.67 -26.72 -19.09
N ALA A 25 -1.43 -26.42 -20.15
CA ALA A 25 -2.11 -25.12 -20.29
C ALA A 25 -3.37 -24.97 -19.41
N ARG A 26 -3.85 -26.05 -18.77
CA ARG A 26 -5.05 -26.03 -17.92
C ARG A 26 -4.79 -25.64 -16.46
N GLU A 27 -3.55 -25.58 -16.00
CA GLU A 27 -3.24 -25.32 -14.57
C GLU A 27 -3.06 -23.85 -14.18
N ALA A 28 -3.18 -22.90 -15.12
CA ALA A 28 -2.99 -21.48 -14.82
C ALA A 28 -4.28 -20.64 -14.75
N GLN A 29 -5.46 -21.25 -14.68
CA GLN A 29 -6.68 -20.51 -14.36
C GLN A 29 -6.87 -20.47 -12.84
N ALA A 30 -6.16 -19.53 -12.20
CA ALA A 30 -6.28 -19.25 -10.77
C ALA A 30 -7.76 -19.23 -10.37
N ARG A 31 -8.18 -20.15 -9.49
CA ARG A 31 -9.57 -20.31 -8.99
C ARG A 31 -10.23 -18.94 -8.82
N GLU A 32 -11.12 -18.60 -9.73
CA GLU A 32 -11.73 -17.28 -9.81
C GLU A 32 -12.82 -17.14 -8.74
N ARG A 33 -12.54 -16.36 -7.69
CA ARG A 33 -13.42 -16.21 -6.53
C ARG A 33 -14.22 -14.91 -6.63
N ARG A 34 -15.53 -14.97 -6.40
CA ARG A 34 -16.41 -13.81 -6.33
C ARG A 34 -16.13 -13.06 -5.03
N VAL A 35 -15.63 -11.82 -5.11
CA VAL A 35 -15.35 -10.99 -3.93
C VAL A 35 -16.13 -9.67 -4.02
N HIS A 36 -16.83 -9.32 -2.95
CA HIS A 36 -17.52 -8.03 -2.84
C HIS A 36 -16.50 -6.98 -2.45
N THR A 37 -16.52 -5.81 -3.07
CA THR A 37 -15.37 -4.89 -2.93
C THR A 37 -15.80 -3.49 -3.32
N TYR A 38 -15.31 -2.49 -2.61
CA TYR A 38 -15.33 -1.11 -3.07
C TYR A 38 -13.91 -0.56 -3.11
N SER A 39 -13.60 0.18 -4.17
CA SER A 39 -12.27 0.75 -4.37
C SER A 39 -12.31 2.06 -5.16
N ILE A 40 -11.20 2.77 -5.10
CA ILE A 40 -10.95 4.00 -5.84
C ILE A 40 -9.55 3.95 -6.45
N VAL A 41 -9.45 4.38 -7.71
CA VAL A 41 -8.19 4.70 -8.38
C VAL A 41 -8.15 6.20 -8.65
N ALA A 42 -7.02 6.86 -8.44
CA ALA A 42 -6.92 8.29 -8.70
C ALA A 42 -5.51 8.79 -9.01
N ARG A 43 -5.44 9.95 -9.68
CA ARG A 43 -4.26 10.77 -9.88
C ARG A 43 -4.47 12.12 -9.21
N ASP A 44 -3.48 12.57 -8.43
CA ASP A 44 -3.45 13.93 -7.92
C ASP A 44 -2.94 14.89 -9.02
N ALA A 45 -3.77 15.84 -9.45
CA ALA A 45 -3.42 16.75 -10.54
C ALA A 45 -2.18 17.62 -10.26
N LYS A 46 -1.96 17.99 -8.99
CA LYS A 46 -0.88 18.90 -8.58
C LYS A 46 0.47 18.21 -8.51
N THR A 47 0.53 17.04 -7.89
CA THR A 47 1.78 16.30 -7.65
C THR A 47 2.05 15.21 -8.69
N GLY A 48 1.03 14.86 -9.49
CA GLY A 48 1.03 13.71 -10.38
C GLY A 48 0.96 12.36 -9.66
N ALA A 49 0.92 12.33 -8.31
CA ALA A 49 0.87 11.08 -7.55
C ALA A 49 -0.31 10.22 -7.98
N LEU A 50 -0.11 8.90 -8.00
CA LEU A 50 -1.09 7.92 -8.42
C LEU A 50 -1.42 7.03 -7.23
N GLY A 51 -2.66 6.57 -7.09
CA GLY A 51 -2.99 5.71 -5.99
C GLY A 51 -4.25 4.87 -6.18
N VAL A 52 -4.31 3.81 -5.37
CA VAL A 52 -5.42 2.88 -5.26
C VAL A 52 -5.74 2.69 -3.78
N ALA A 53 -7.02 2.69 -3.45
CA ALA A 53 -7.48 2.26 -2.14
C ALA A 53 -8.65 1.29 -2.29
N VAL A 54 -8.70 0.27 -1.45
CA VAL A 54 -9.67 -0.82 -1.54
C VAL A 54 -10.06 -1.30 -0.15
N HIS A 55 -11.31 -1.76 -0.02
CA HIS A 55 -11.83 -2.49 1.13
C HIS A 55 -12.69 -3.67 0.67
N SER A 56 -12.66 -4.77 1.44
CA SER A 56 -13.53 -5.93 1.23
C SER A 56 -13.72 -6.74 2.52
N HIS A 57 -14.84 -7.45 2.63
CA HIS A 57 -14.96 -8.64 3.48
C HIS A 57 -14.27 -9.85 2.79
N TRP A 58 -12.97 -9.73 2.61
CA TRP A 58 -12.12 -10.78 2.06
C TRP A 58 -10.72 -10.63 2.65
N PHE A 59 -10.05 -11.73 2.97
CA PHE A 59 -8.70 -11.69 3.53
C PHE A 59 -7.69 -11.04 2.57
N GLN A 60 -6.93 -10.07 3.07
CA GLN A 60 -5.78 -9.46 2.38
C GLN A 60 -6.07 -8.92 0.96
N VAL A 61 -7.21 -8.24 0.77
CA VAL A 61 -7.72 -7.82 -0.56
C VAL A 61 -6.71 -6.99 -1.38
N GLY A 62 -5.87 -6.19 -0.73
CA GLY A 62 -4.91 -5.29 -1.38
C GLY A 62 -3.94 -5.99 -2.33
N ARG A 63 -3.56 -7.25 -2.06
CA ARG A 63 -2.65 -8.02 -2.91
C ARG A 63 -3.25 -8.34 -4.28
N LEU A 64 -4.57 -8.50 -4.35
CA LEU A 64 -5.26 -8.91 -5.57
C LEU A 64 -5.76 -7.70 -6.36
N VAL A 65 -6.23 -6.67 -5.66
CA VAL A 65 -6.97 -5.56 -6.27
C VAL A 65 -6.09 -4.35 -6.56
N ALA A 66 -5.17 -3.98 -5.67
CA ALA A 66 -4.52 -2.67 -5.70
C ALA A 66 -3.15 -2.69 -6.40
N TRP A 67 -3.07 -2.05 -7.56
CA TRP A 67 -1.86 -1.97 -8.37
C TRP A 67 -1.55 -0.52 -8.74
N ALA A 68 -0.32 -0.07 -8.52
CA ALA A 68 0.11 1.25 -8.97
C ALA A 68 1.61 1.24 -9.26
N GLU A 69 2.01 2.04 -10.24
CA GLU A 69 3.42 2.24 -10.59
C GLU A 69 3.71 3.70 -10.84
N ALA A 70 4.81 4.16 -10.24
CA ALA A 70 5.24 5.55 -10.23
C ALA A 70 5.42 6.08 -11.66
N GLY A 71 4.73 7.18 -11.98
CA GLY A 71 4.74 7.78 -13.32
C GLY A 71 4.18 6.91 -14.45
N VAL A 72 3.44 5.84 -14.13
CA VAL A 72 2.82 4.94 -15.12
C VAL A 72 1.30 4.92 -14.98
N GLY A 73 0.77 4.52 -13.83
CA GLY A 73 -0.67 4.49 -13.60
C GLY A 73 -1.09 3.77 -12.33
N ALA A 74 -2.40 3.69 -12.14
CA ALA A 74 -3.07 3.01 -11.02
C ALA A 74 -4.24 2.17 -11.55
N ILE A 75 -4.37 0.93 -11.07
CA ILE A 75 -5.34 -0.06 -11.54
C ILE A 75 -5.99 -0.76 -10.34
N ALA A 76 -7.31 -0.89 -10.39
CA ALA A 76 -8.10 -1.72 -9.50
C ALA A 76 -8.85 -2.79 -10.29
N THR A 77 -8.60 -4.07 -10.02
CA THR A 77 -9.29 -5.23 -10.62
C THR A 77 -10.03 -6.00 -9.52
N GLN A 78 -11.35 -6.16 -9.64
CA GLN A 78 -12.21 -6.71 -8.57
C GLN A 78 -13.45 -7.45 -9.12
N ALA A 79 -14.40 -7.77 -8.22
CA ALA A 79 -15.55 -8.66 -8.44
C ALA A 79 -15.10 -10.12 -8.62
N MET A 80 -15.26 -10.73 -9.79
CA MET A 80 -14.55 -11.98 -10.09
C MET A 80 -13.13 -11.62 -10.52
N THR A 81 -12.26 -11.36 -9.55
CA THR A 81 -10.96 -10.71 -9.79
C THR A 81 -10.05 -11.51 -10.72
N ASN A 82 -9.50 -10.84 -11.75
CA ASN A 82 -8.37 -11.33 -12.53
C ASN A 82 -7.12 -10.54 -12.14
N ALA A 83 -6.29 -11.10 -11.25
CA ALA A 83 -5.11 -10.41 -10.71
C ALA A 83 -4.06 -10.08 -11.80
N SER A 84 -4.04 -10.83 -12.92
CA SER A 84 -3.11 -10.57 -14.03
C SER A 84 -3.34 -9.20 -14.69
N PHE A 85 -4.54 -8.62 -14.56
CA PHE A 85 -4.87 -7.31 -15.13
C PHE A 85 -4.03 -6.18 -14.53
N GLY A 86 -3.59 -6.31 -13.28
CA GLY A 86 -2.72 -5.32 -12.64
C GLY A 86 -1.38 -5.19 -13.37
N PRO A 87 -0.49 -6.21 -13.33
CA PRO A 87 0.81 -6.15 -14.00
C PRO A 87 0.71 -5.95 -15.52
N ARG A 88 -0.22 -6.64 -16.20
CA ARG A 88 -0.41 -6.49 -17.66
C ARG A 88 -0.87 -5.08 -18.03
N GLY A 89 -1.81 -4.53 -17.27
CA GLY A 89 -2.30 -3.17 -17.50
C GLY A 89 -1.21 -2.13 -17.28
N LEU A 90 -0.44 -2.23 -16.19
CA LEU A 90 0.70 -1.35 -15.94
C LEU A 90 1.75 -1.45 -17.04
N ALA A 91 2.03 -2.65 -17.57
CA ALA A 91 2.94 -2.83 -18.69
C ALA A 91 2.46 -2.14 -19.98
N LEU A 92 1.16 -2.18 -20.27
CA LEU A 92 0.59 -1.48 -21.42
C LEU A 92 0.61 0.05 -21.23
N LEU A 93 0.31 0.54 -20.02
CA LEU A 93 0.42 1.96 -19.69
C LEU A 93 1.88 2.46 -19.80
N ARG A 94 2.85 1.63 -19.41
CA ARG A 94 4.28 1.95 -19.51
C ARG A 94 4.73 2.17 -20.96
N ARG A 95 4.08 1.49 -21.91
CA ARG A 95 4.26 1.65 -23.37
C ARG A 95 3.54 2.89 -23.93
N GLY A 96 2.93 3.71 -23.09
CA GLY A 96 2.31 4.98 -23.49
C GLY A 96 0.83 4.88 -23.85
N LEU A 97 0.21 3.69 -23.82
CA LEU A 97 -1.21 3.52 -24.13
C LEU A 97 -2.09 4.28 -23.12
N SER A 98 -3.25 4.76 -23.55
CA SER A 98 -4.22 5.43 -22.67
C SER A 98 -5.00 4.43 -21.83
N ALA A 99 -5.53 4.87 -20.68
CA ALA A 99 -6.36 4.03 -19.81
C ALA A 99 -7.51 3.34 -20.58
N LYS A 100 -8.14 4.03 -21.52
CA LYS A 100 -9.22 3.49 -22.37
C LYS A 100 -8.74 2.34 -23.24
N VAL A 101 -7.62 2.51 -23.94
CA VAL A 101 -7.05 1.47 -24.82
C VAL A 101 -6.59 0.26 -23.99
N VAL A 102 -5.98 0.49 -22.83
CA VAL A 102 -5.57 -0.59 -21.93
C VAL A 102 -6.77 -1.39 -21.44
N LEU A 103 -7.84 -0.72 -21.00
CA LEU A 103 -9.07 -1.38 -20.57
C LEU A 103 -9.67 -2.24 -21.68
N GLN A 104 -9.78 -1.70 -22.90
CA GLN A 104 -10.27 -2.45 -24.06
C GLN A 104 -9.42 -3.69 -24.35
N LYS A 105 -8.09 -3.56 -24.36
CA LYS A 105 -7.18 -4.69 -24.62
C LYS A 105 -7.26 -5.78 -23.57
N LEU A 106 -7.33 -5.42 -22.28
CA LEU A 106 -7.45 -6.40 -21.20
C LEU A 106 -8.77 -7.18 -21.29
N LEU A 107 -9.88 -6.50 -21.55
CA LEU A 107 -11.21 -7.11 -21.63
C LEU A 107 -11.46 -7.89 -22.92
N ALA A 108 -10.84 -7.52 -24.04
CA ALA A 108 -11.01 -8.21 -25.32
C ALA A 108 -10.61 -9.70 -25.24
N SER A 109 -9.56 -10.01 -24.46
CA SER A 109 -9.07 -11.38 -24.26
C SER A 109 -9.78 -12.17 -23.15
N ASP A 110 -10.68 -11.55 -22.38
CA ASP A 110 -11.28 -12.17 -21.19
C ASP A 110 -12.72 -12.62 -21.46
N LYS A 111 -12.92 -13.93 -21.63
CA LYS A 111 -14.25 -14.55 -21.82
C LYS A 111 -15.21 -14.25 -20.66
N LEU A 112 -14.69 -13.94 -19.48
CA LEU A 112 -15.45 -13.62 -18.27
C LEU A 112 -15.50 -12.11 -18.01
N ARG A 113 -15.18 -11.25 -18.99
CA ARG A 113 -15.26 -9.78 -18.89
C ARG A 113 -16.56 -9.27 -18.26
N HIS A 114 -17.69 -9.95 -18.49
CA HIS A 114 -18.97 -9.55 -17.92
C HIS A 114 -19.10 -9.86 -16.42
N ASN A 115 -18.21 -10.66 -15.82
CA ASN A 115 -18.11 -10.93 -14.39
C ASN A 115 -17.01 -10.08 -13.71
N ARG A 116 -16.21 -9.33 -14.49
CA ARG A 116 -15.12 -8.49 -13.98
C ARG A 116 -15.58 -7.07 -13.67
N GLN A 117 -14.89 -6.44 -12.73
CA GLN A 117 -14.91 -5.00 -12.55
C GLN A 117 -13.47 -4.47 -12.58
N LEU A 118 -13.22 -3.43 -13.37
CA LEU A 118 -11.88 -2.91 -13.63
C LEU A 118 -11.91 -1.39 -13.70
N ALA A 119 -10.96 -0.72 -13.04
CA ALA A 119 -10.75 0.73 -13.16
C ALA A 119 -9.27 1.05 -13.34
N ILE A 120 -8.97 2.01 -14.20
CA ILE A 120 -7.62 2.40 -14.61
C ILE A 120 -7.53 3.92 -14.63
N VAL A 121 -6.46 4.45 -14.04
CA VAL A 121 -6.01 5.83 -14.24
C VAL A 121 -4.58 5.80 -14.78
N ASP A 122 -4.34 6.47 -15.90
CA ASP A 122 -2.99 6.61 -16.47
C ASP A 122 -2.25 7.84 -15.92
N ALA A 123 -0.93 7.89 -16.11
CA ALA A 123 -0.09 8.97 -15.60
C ALA A 123 -0.41 10.37 -16.18
N ARG A 124 -1.17 10.44 -17.28
CA ARG A 124 -1.65 11.70 -17.89
C ARG A 124 -3.01 12.13 -17.32
N GLY A 125 -3.63 11.29 -16.49
CA GLY A 125 -4.93 11.55 -15.88
C GLY A 125 -6.11 11.00 -16.68
N GLY A 126 -5.86 10.25 -17.76
CA GLY A 126 -6.90 9.52 -18.47
C GLY A 126 -7.50 8.43 -17.57
N VAL A 127 -8.82 8.27 -17.62
CA VAL A 127 -9.57 7.34 -16.78
C VAL A 127 -10.41 6.40 -17.64
N ALA A 128 -10.44 5.13 -17.29
CA ALA A 128 -11.37 4.15 -17.85
C ALA A 128 -11.84 3.19 -16.78
N ALA A 129 -13.12 2.83 -16.80
CA ALA A 129 -13.69 1.85 -15.90
C ALA A 129 -14.70 0.95 -16.61
N TRP A 130 -14.89 -0.25 -16.06
CA TRP A 130 -15.81 -1.27 -16.54
C TRP A 130 -16.45 -1.96 -15.36
N THR A 131 -17.77 -2.16 -15.44
CA THR A 131 -18.53 -3.05 -14.55
C THR A 131 -19.32 -3.99 -15.43
N GLY A 132 -18.94 -5.27 -15.40
CA GLY A 132 -19.60 -6.27 -16.22
C GLY A 132 -21.04 -6.51 -15.79
N LYS A 133 -21.94 -6.74 -16.76
CA LYS A 133 -23.37 -6.99 -16.53
C LYS A 133 -23.72 -8.22 -15.67
N ARG A 134 -22.74 -9.09 -15.39
CA ARG A 134 -22.84 -10.28 -14.52
C ARG A 134 -22.05 -10.12 -13.21
N CYS A 135 -21.57 -8.92 -12.89
CA CYS A 135 -21.20 -8.61 -11.51
C CYS A 135 -22.46 -8.77 -10.64
N ILE A 136 -22.28 -9.29 -9.42
CA ILE A 136 -23.42 -9.47 -8.51
C ILE A 136 -24.04 -8.07 -8.23
N PRO A 137 -25.38 -7.93 -8.20
CA PRO A 137 -26.06 -6.63 -8.13
C PRO A 137 -25.60 -5.68 -7.02
N ASP A 138 -26.07 -4.43 -7.13
CA ASP A 138 -25.50 -3.29 -6.43
C ASP A 138 -24.01 -3.12 -6.76
N ALA A 139 -23.75 -3.26 -8.05
CA ALA A 139 -22.47 -3.05 -8.68
C ALA A 139 -22.53 -1.90 -9.68
N GLY A 140 -21.52 -1.04 -9.63
CA GLY A 140 -21.39 0.10 -10.51
C GLY A 140 -20.08 0.83 -10.32
N HIS A 141 -19.90 1.86 -11.12
CA HIS A 141 -18.75 2.76 -11.03
C HIS A 141 -19.15 4.19 -11.37
N GLN A 142 -18.28 5.13 -11.01
CA GLN A 142 -18.39 6.53 -11.39
C GLN A 142 -17.01 7.07 -11.73
N ILE A 143 -16.88 7.57 -12.96
CA ILE A 143 -15.68 8.25 -13.45
C ILE A 143 -15.77 9.74 -13.09
N GLY A 144 -14.63 10.33 -12.74
CA GLY A 144 -14.46 11.77 -12.59
C GLY A 144 -13.10 12.23 -13.12
N SER A 145 -12.81 13.52 -12.97
CA SER A 145 -11.53 14.09 -13.44
C SER A 145 -10.36 13.47 -12.68
N GLY A 146 -9.59 12.61 -13.36
CA GLY A 146 -8.43 11.92 -12.81
C GLY A 146 -8.73 10.83 -11.77
N PHE A 147 -9.97 10.32 -11.65
CA PHE A 147 -10.30 9.23 -10.74
C PHE A 147 -11.49 8.37 -11.19
N SER A 148 -11.59 7.16 -10.65
CA SER A 148 -12.79 6.31 -10.71
C SER A 148 -13.05 5.66 -9.37
N THR A 149 -14.32 5.60 -8.97
CA THR A 149 -14.82 4.82 -7.82
C THR A 149 -15.68 3.68 -8.32
N GLN A 150 -15.52 2.50 -7.76
CA GLN A 150 -16.21 1.29 -8.22
C GLN A 150 -16.53 0.40 -7.04
N ALA A 151 -17.70 -0.24 -7.09
CA ALA A 151 -18.09 -1.22 -6.10
C ALA A 151 -18.97 -2.32 -6.68
N ASN A 152 -19.02 -3.47 -6.01
CA ASN A 152 -19.92 -4.58 -6.34
C ASN A 152 -20.39 -5.32 -5.09
N LEU A 153 -21.64 -5.78 -5.11
CA LEU A 153 -22.32 -6.45 -4.01
C LEU A 153 -22.30 -5.64 -2.70
N MET A 154 -22.72 -4.39 -2.86
CA MET A 154 -22.88 -3.43 -1.78
C MET A 154 -24.26 -3.56 -1.14
N ALA A 155 -24.41 -3.11 0.10
CA ALA A 155 -25.74 -2.97 0.72
C ALA A 155 -26.59 -1.85 0.09
N SER A 156 -25.99 -0.99 -0.75
CA SER A 156 -26.70 0.09 -1.44
C SER A 156 -25.99 0.55 -2.72
N LYS A 157 -26.77 0.88 -3.76
CA LYS A 157 -26.28 1.56 -4.99
C LYS A 157 -25.73 2.97 -4.73
N ARG A 158 -25.94 3.53 -3.54
CA ARG A 158 -25.46 4.86 -3.14
C ARG A 158 -23.96 4.87 -2.79
N VAL A 159 -23.31 3.71 -2.71
CA VAL A 159 -21.91 3.58 -2.29
C VAL A 159 -20.93 4.30 -3.22
N TRP A 160 -20.82 3.93 -4.50
CA TRP A 160 -19.82 4.55 -5.39
C TRP A 160 -20.08 6.06 -5.65
N PRO A 161 -21.33 6.56 -5.72
CA PRO A 161 -21.55 8.00 -5.78
C PRO A 161 -21.14 8.73 -4.49
N ALA A 162 -21.32 8.11 -3.33
CA ALA A 162 -20.86 8.67 -2.05
C ALA A 162 -19.33 8.74 -1.99
N MET A 163 -18.63 7.70 -2.44
CA MET A 163 -17.17 7.70 -2.57
C MET A 163 -16.68 8.87 -3.44
N ALA A 164 -17.30 9.05 -4.62
CA ALA A 164 -16.90 10.08 -5.57
C ALA A 164 -17.12 11.50 -5.01
N ARG A 165 -18.24 11.75 -4.32
CA ARG A 165 -18.50 13.03 -3.63
C ARG A 165 -17.46 13.31 -2.55
N ALA A 166 -17.21 12.32 -1.67
CA ALA A 166 -16.24 12.47 -0.60
C ALA A 166 -14.82 12.71 -1.12
N TYR A 167 -14.40 12.00 -2.18
CA TYR A 167 -13.09 12.21 -2.80
C TYR A 167 -12.92 13.64 -3.34
N ARG A 168 -13.94 14.19 -4.02
CA ARG A 168 -13.92 15.55 -4.58
C ARG A 168 -13.87 16.63 -3.49
N GLN A 169 -14.56 16.42 -2.37
CA GLN A 169 -14.63 17.37 -1.26
C GLN A 169 -13.40 17.30 -0.34
N ALA A 170 -12.76 16.13 -0.28
CA ALA A 170 -11.59 15.93 0.58
C ALA A 170 -10.42 16.83 0.15
N ARG A 171 -9.69 17.34 1.15
CA ARG A 171 -8.49 18.17 0.97
C ARG A 171 -7.27 17.46 1.51
N GLY A 172 -6.09 17.97 1.16
CA GLY A 172 -4.81 17.41 1.60
C GLY A 172 -4.22 16.37 0.63
N PRO A 173 -3.24 15.59 1.09
CA PRO A 173 -2.52 14.65 0.24
C PRO A 173 -3.41 13.52 -0.26
N LEU A 174 -2.99 12.88 -1.35
CA LEU A 174 -3.80 11.89 -2.08
C LEU A 174 -4.28 10.74 -1.19
N ALA A 175 -3.40 10.23 -0.31
CA ALA A 175 -3.71 9.09 0.56
C ALA A 175 -4.92 9.35 1.47
N GLU A 176 -5.00 10.53 2.05
CA GLU A 176 -6.09 10.98 2.93
C GLU A 176 -7.41 11.12 2.15
N ARG A 177 -7.37 11.64 0.92
CA ARG A 177 -8.55 11.76 0.06
C ARG A 177 -9.09 10.38 -0.37
N LEU A 178 -8.19 9.45 -0.69
CA LEU A 178 -8.56 8.06 -1.00
C LEU A 178 -9.21 7.37 0.21
N LEU A 179 -8.65 7.55 1.41
CA LEU A 179 -9.22 7.02 2.65
C LEU A 179 -10.60 7.63 2.96
N ALA A 180 -10.78 8.93 2.71
CA ALA A 180 -12.08 9.59 2.86
C ALA A 180 -13.15 8.97 1.94
N ALA A 181 -12.78 8.61 0.71
CA ALA A 181 -13.67 7.90 -0.21
C ALA A 181 -14.09 6.53 0.35
N LEU A 182 -13.16 5.74 0.90
CA LEU A 182 -13.49 4.45 1.51
C LEU A 182 -14.41 4.60 2.73
N ARG A 183 -14.18 5.60 3.60
CA ARG A 183 -15.08 5.86 4.74
C ARG A 183 -16.49 6.25 4.30
N ALA A 184 -16.61 7.01 3.21
CA ALA A 184 -17.91 7.36 2.66
C ALA A 184 -18.64 6.15 2.07
N ALA A 185 -17.93 5.18 1.48
CA ALA A 185 -18.51 3.91 1.08
C ALA A 185 -19.07 3.14 2.28
N GLU A 186 -18.28 2.97 3.35
CA GLU A 186 -18.72 2.27 4.56
C GLU A 186 -19.97 2.92 5.16
N LYS A 187 -19.99 4.26 5.28
CA LYS A 187 -21.16 5.00 5.77
C LYS A 187 -22.39 4.86 4.86
N ALA A 188 -22.20 4.67 3.57
CA ALA A 188 -23.28 4.48 2.60
C ALA A 188 -23.78 3.03 2.49
N GLY A 189 -23.32 2.14 3.37
CA GLY A 189 -23.74 0.74 3.46
C GLY A 189 -22.61 -0.26 3.20
N GLY A 190 -21.56 0.14 2.46
CA GLY A 190 -20.38 -0.67 2.22
C GLY A 190 -20.68 -2.05 1.62
N ASP A 191 -19.75 -2.98 1.88
CA ASP A 191 -19.84 -4.39 1.48
C ASP A 191 -20.94 -5.08 2.30
N LEU A 192 -21.89 -5.74 1.61
CA LEU A 192 -23.04 -6.39 2.23
C LEU A 192 -22.67 -7.44 3.29
N ARG A 193 -21.48 -8.03 3.20
CA ARG A 193 -20.98 -9.03 4.18
C ARG A 193 -20.35 -8.40 5.43
N GLY A 194 -20.10 -7.09 5.42
CA GLY A 194 -19.41 -6.37 6.48
C GLY A 194 -17.96 -6.05 6.15
N ARG A 195 -17.08 -6.17 7.15
CA ARG A 195 -15.72 -5.59 7.14
C ARG A 195 -14.67 -6.63 7.45
N GLN A 196 -13.55 -6.61 6.73
CA GLN A 196 -12.43 -7.51 7.02
C GLN A 196 -11.06 -6.92 6.68
N SER A 197 -10.83 -6.50 5.44
CA SER A 197 -9.50 -6.05 5.00
C SER A 197 -9.57 -4.77 4.18
N ALA A 198 -8.45 -4.02 4.18
CA ALA A 198 -8.31 -2.80 3.42
C ALA A 198 -6.85 -2.55 3.02
N ALA A 199 -6.65 -1.79 1.95
CA ALA A 199 -5.32 -1.35 1.53
C ALA A 199 -5.33 0.06 0.93
N LEU A 200 -4.19 0.73 1.05
CA LEU A 200 -3.91 2.05 0.49
C LEU A 200 -2.51 2.06 -0.11
N LEU A 201 -2.44 2.18 -1.43
CA LEU A 201 -1.21 2.25 -2.20
C LEU A 201 -1.15 3.60 -2.92
N VAL A 202 -0.10 4.37 -2.67
CA VAL A 202 0.18 5.65 -3.34
C VAL A 202 1.63 5.68 -3.78
N VAL A 203 1.85 6.02 -5.05
CA VAL A 203 3.15 6.13 -5.70
C VAL A 203 3.34 7.54 -6.27
N PRO A 204 4.58 8.03 -6.42
CA PRO A 204 4.85 9.36 -6.95
C PRO A 204 4.49 9.46 -8.42
N GLY A 205 4.26 10.70 -8.89
CA GLY A 205 3.93 10.96 -10.30
C GLY A 205 5.11 10.82 -11.27
N LYS A 206 6.33 10.71 -10.75
CA LYS A 206 7.55 10.48 -11.54
C LYS A 206 8.10 9.11 -11.21
N ARG A 207 8.66 8.42 -12.22
CA ARG A 207 9.35 7.14 -12.01
C ARG A 207 10.42 7.28 -10.93
N ALA A 208 10.43 6.37 -9.98
CA ALA A 208 11.47 6.31 -8.97
C ALA A 208 12.72 5.64 -9.56
N LYS A 209 13.91 6.09 -9.14
CA LYS A 209 15.19 5.44 -9.50
C LYS A 209 15.27 4.01 -8.97
N ILE A 210 14.67 3.76 -7.81
CA ILE A 210 14.58 2.43 -7.17
C ILE A 210 13.10 2.07 -7.05
N PRO A 211 12.56 1.18 -7.91
CA PRO A 211 11.13 0.84 -7.93
C PRO A 211 10.58 0.31 -6.60
N ALA A 212 11.36 -0.48 -5.86
CA ALA A 212 10.93 -1.02 -4.56
C ALA A 212 10.73 0.05 -3.48
N LEU A 213 11.40 1.20 -3.61
CA LEU A 213 11.26 2.35 -2.71
C LEU A 213 10.29 3.40 -3.28
N ALA A 214 9.64 3.11 -4.41
CA ALA A 214 8.75 4.05 -5.07
C ALA A 214 7.52 4.42 -4.23
N PRO A 215 6.84 3.52 -3.49
CA PRO A 215 5.60 3.90 -2.82
C PRO A 215 5.76 5.01 -1.76
N LEU A 216 5.00 6.10 -1.94
CA LEU A 216 4.80 7.12 -0.91
C LEU A 216 3.98 6.58 0.26
N VAL A 217 3.08 5.62 0.00
CA VAL A 217 2.28 4.90 0.98
C VAL A 217 2.04 3.50 0.43
N ASP A 218 2.32 2.45 1.20
CA ASP A 218 1.81 1.09 0.96
C ASP A 218 1.42 0.52 2.32
N LEU A 219 0.13 0.58 2.61
CA LEU A 219 -0.43 0.16 3.89
C LEU A 219 -1.52 -0.88 3.64
N ARG A 220 -1.45 -1.99 4.38
CA ARG A 220 -2.34 -3.13 4.19
C ARG A 220 -2.79 -3.64 5.56
N VAL A 221 -4.10 -3.78 5.71
CA VAL A 221 -4.76 -4.43 6.84
C VAL A 221 -5.35 -5.72 6.28
N ALA A 222 -4.78 -6.86 6.65
CA ALA A 222 -5.15 -8.15 6.06
C ALA A 222 -6.45 -8.71 6.64
N ASP A 223 -6.68 -8.47 7.92
CA ASP A 223 -7.86 -8.90 8.68
C ASP A 223 -8.02 -8.00 9.92
N HIS A 224 -9.16 -7.33 10.08
CA HIS A 224 -9.50 -6.51 11.24
C HIS A 224 -11.01 -6.21 11.25
N ARG A 225 -11.62 -6.10 12.43
CA ARG A 225 -13.04 -5.72 12.58
C ARG A 225 -13.34 -4.29 12.12
N GLN A 226 -12.33 -3.42 12.19
CA GLN A 226 -12.41 -1.99 11.80
C GLN A 226 -11.22 -1.64 10.88
N PRO A 227 -11.17 -2.16 9.65
CA PRO A 227 -9.97 -2.10 8.82
C PRO A 227 -9.66 -0.68 8.33
N LEU A 228 -10.67 0.18 8.16
CA LEU A 228 -10.47 1.59 7.77
C LEU A 228 -9.92 2.46 8.89
N ASP A 229 -10.28 2.19 10.15
CA ASP A 229 -9.68 2.87 11.31
C ASP A 229 -8.24 2.43 11.52
N GLU A 230 -7.97 1.14 11.32
CA GLU A 230 -6.62 0.63 11.38
C GLU A 230 -5.74 1.20 10.25
N LEU A 231 -6.28 1.31 9.04
CA LEU A 231 -5.60 1.97 7.92
C LEU A 231 -5.32 3.46 8.22
N ALA A 232 -6.25 4.16 8.87
CA ALA A 232 -6.05 5.55 9.30
C ALA A 232 -4.96 5.66 10.39
N ARG A 233 -4.93 4.73 11.35
CA ARG A 233 -3.89 4.65 12.39
C ARG A 233 -2.52 4.44 11.76
N LEU A 234 -2.40 3.51 10.82
CA LEU A 234 -1.17 3.23 10.08
C LEU A 234 -0.74 4.42 9.21
N LEU A 235 -1.68 5.12 8.56
CA LEU A 235 -1.39 6.32 7.76
C LEU A 235 -0.84 7.45 8.65
N ARG A 236 -1.44 7.68 9.82
CA ARG A 236 -0.90 8.61 10.82
C ARG A 236 0.52 8.23 11.25
N ILE A 237 0.79 6.93 11.42
CA ILE A 237 2.15 6.47 11.74
C ILE A 237 3.12 6.79 10.60
N ARG A 238 2.76 6.44 9.36
CA ARG A 238 3.57 6.75 8.18
C ARG A 238 3.89 8.25 8.09
N ARG A 239 2.90 9.13 8.31
CA ARG A 239 3.10 10.58 8.30
C ARG A 239 4.10 11.07 9.35
N ALA A 240 4.10 10.47 10.54
CA ALA A 240 5.09 10.81 11.56
C ALA A 240 6.51 10.38 11.14
N TYR A 241 6.68 9.24 10.49
CA TYR A 241 7.97 8.81 9.93
C TYR A 241 8.41 9.72 8.77
N ASP A 242 7.49 10.12 7.88
CA ASP A 242 7.79 11.10 6.83
C ASP A 242 8.26 12.44 7.45
N ALA A 243 7.59 12.89 8.52
CA ALA A 243 7.96 14.10 9.26
C ALA A 243 9.32 13.97 9.96
N TRP A 244 9.62 12.80 10.55
CA TRP A 244 10.95 12.52 11.09
C TRP A 244 12.03 12.62 10.01
N GLY A 245 11.83 12.00 8.85
CA GLY A 245 12.77 12.05 7.73
C GLY A 245 13.01 13.47 7.22
N ARG A 246 11.94 14.27 7.07
CA ARG A 246 12.06 15.70 6.73
C ARG A 246 12.85 16.48 7.79
N GLY A 247 12.64 16.17 9.07
CA GLY A 247 13.35 16.79 10.18
C GLY A 247 14.85 16.48 10.18
N ALA A 248 15.20 15.20 10.01
CA ALA A 248 16.59 14.74 9.94
C ALA A 248 17.34 15.37 8.75
N ALA A 249 16.78 15.31 7.54
CA ALA A 249 17.38 15.91 6.35
C ALA A 249 17.53 17.45 6.49
N ALA A 250 16.59 18.11 7.15
CA ALA A 250 16.69 19.54 7.42
C ALA A 250 17.80 19.88 8.41
N LEU A 251 18.08 19.04 9.41
CA LEU A 251 19.22 19.21 10.31
C LEU A 251 20.56 19.07 9.57
N GLU A 252 20.69 18.04 8.73
CA GLU A 252 21.89 17.83 7.89
C GLU A 252 22.15 19.04 6.99
N SER A 253 21.09 19.60 6.42
CA SER A 253 21.16 20.82 5.60
C SER A 253 21.21 22.13 6.40
N ARG A 254 21.40 22.08 7.74
CA ARG A 254 21.42 23.25 8.66
C ARG A 254 20.16 24.15 8.61
N LYS A 255 19.02 23.64 8.13
CA LYS A 255 17.73 24.35 8.02
C LYS A 255 16.90 24.19 9.30
N LEU A 256 17.37 24.79 10.40
CA LEU A 256 16.83 24.59 11.75
C LEU A 256 15.31 24.86 11.87
N GLY A 257 14.80 25.93 11.24
CA GLY A 257 13.37 26.25 11.26
C GLY A 257 12.50 25.15 10.61
N ARG A 258 13.00 24.53 9.53
CA ARG A 258 12.31 23.41 8.87
C ARG A 258 12.37 22.14 9.74
N ALA A 259 13.53 21.86 10.34
CA ALA A 259 13.69 20.74 11.26
C ALA A 259 12.72 20.83 12.45
N ARG A 260 12.63 22.02 13.07
CA ARG A 260 11.72 22.27 14.20
C ARG A 260 10.26 22.01 13.83
N ARG A 261 9.79 22.54 12.69
CA ARG A 261 8.41 22.31 12.23
C ARG A 261 8.12 20.84 11.97
N ALA A 262 9.04 20.13 11.32
CA ALA A 262 8.88 18.72 11.00
C ALA A 262 8.85 17.84 12.27
N PHE A 263 9.74 18.07 13.23
CA PHE A 263 9.70 17.33 14.50
C PHE A 263 8.49 17.71 15.38
N ALA A 264 7.99 18.95 15.32
CA ALA A 264 6.75 19.31 15.99
C ALA A 264 5.56 18.55 15.40
N GLU A 265 5.46 18.46 14.07
CA GLU A 265 4.46 17.65 13.38
C GLU A 265 4.55 16.16 13.77
N MET A 266 5.75 15.58 13.75
CA MET A 266 6.00 14.20 14.18
C MET A 266 5.50 13.95 15.61
N ASN A 267 5.86 14.84 16.55
CA ASN A 267 5.49 14.71 17.96
C ASN A 267 3.99 14.90 18.19
N ARG A 268 3.31 15.74 17.39
CA ARG A 268 1.84 15.87 17.42
C ARG A 268 1.14 14.58 16.93
N LEU A 269 1.69 13.94 15.89
CA LEU A 269 1.09 12.74 15.30
C LEU A 269 1.30 11.50 16.18
N LEU A 270 2.48 11.35 16.80
CA LEU A 270 2.86 10.18 17.62
C LEU A 270 3.58 10.59 18.93
N PRO A 271 2.92 11.27 19.87
CA PRO A 271 3.58 11.81 21.07
C PRO A 271 4.19 10.74 21.99
N ALA A 272 3.60 9.54 22.03
CA ALA A 272 4.02 8.45 22.91
C ALA A 272 5.12 7.54 22.31
N ARG A 273 5.52 7.73 21.04
CA ARG A 273 6.46 6.83 20.37
C ARG A 273 7.92 7.16 20.74
N GLN A 274 8.41 6.50 21.78
CA GLN A 274 9.77 6.70 22.30
C GLN A 274 10.87 6.45 21.27
N ALA A 275 10.66 5.53 20.32
CA ALA A 275 11.63 5.25 19.26
C ALA A 275 11.94 6.49 18.40
N LEU A 276 10.91 7.20 17.92
CA LEU A 276 11.11 8.40 17.09
C LEU A 276 11.73 9.55 17.89
N ARG A 277 11.34 9.68 19.17
CA ARG A 277 11.92 10.68 20.08
C ARG A 277 13.39 10.40 20.39
N PHE A 278 13.77 9.13 20.55
CA PHE A 278 15.16 8.72 20.72
C PHE A 278 16.00 9.13 19.49
N TRP A 279 15.52 8.81 18.29
CA TRP A 279 16.24 9.17 17.07
C TRP A 279 16.25 10.68 16.81
N GLN A 280 15.21 11.41 17.18
CA GLN A 280 15.22 12.88 17.21
C GLN A 280 16.31 13.41 18.15
N ALA A 281 16.46 12.84 19.35
CA ALA A 281 17.47 13.26 20.33
C ALA A 281 18.89 13.05 19.80
N HIS A 282 19.12 11.89 19.18
CA HIS A 282 20.38 11.57 18.51
C HIS A 282 20.69 12.55 17.38
N ALA A 283 19.73 12.81 16.49
CA ALA A 283 19.91 13.73 15.36
C ALA A 283 20.20 15.17 15.84
N LEU A 284 19.49 15.67 16.86
CA LEU A 284 19.74 16.98 17.45
C LEU A 284 21.14 17.07 18.06
N TYR A 285 21.55 16.07 18.84
CA TYR A 285 22.89 16.02 19.43
C TYR A 285 23.96 16.03 18.34
N ARG A 286 23.82 15.19 17.30
CA ARG A 286 24.73 15.11 16.15
C ARG A 286 24.83 16.42 15.36
N ALA A 287 23.76 17.21 15.33
CA ALA A 287 23.70 18.50 14.67
C ALA A 287 24.21 19.67 15.56
N GLY A 288 24.86 19.38 16.69
CA GLY A 288 25.39 20.40 17.61
C GLY A 288 24.34 21.01 18.55
N ARG A 289 23.07 20.59 18.47
CA ARG A 289 21.98 21.00 19.38
C ARG A 289 22.03 20.17 20.67
N VAL A 290 23.19 20.18 21.32
CA VAL A 290 23.53 19.26 22.43
C VAL A 290 22.54 19.37 23.59
N ARG A 291 22.19 20.59 24.01
CA ARG A 291 21.26 20.80 25.15
C ARG A 291 19.89 20.15 24.90
N GLU A 292 19.31 20.35 23.72
CA GLU A 292 18.02 19.75 23.37
C GLU A 292 18.09 18.24 23.17
N GLY A 293 19.16 17.76 22.52
CA GLY A 293 19.39 16.32 22.36
C GLY A 293 19.44 15.62 23.71
N ILE A 294 20.21 16.16 24.66
CA ILE A 294 20.29 15.61 26.03
C ILE A 294 18.96 15.70 26.77
N ALA A 295 18.25 16.82 26.69
CA ALA A 295 16.92 16.96 27.31
C ALA A 295 15.94 15.91 26.79
N LEU A 296 15.95 15.65 25.47
CA LEU A 296 15.08 14.66 24.87
C LEU A 296 15.52 13.23 25.21
N PHE A 297 16.82 12.93 25.28
CA PHE A 297 17.31 11.66 25.80
C PHE A 297 16.84 11.42 27.23
N ARG A 298 16.93 12.41 28.13
CA ARG A 298 16.41 12.30 29.51
C ARG A 298 14.92 11.95 29.52
N ALA A 299 14.11 12.67 28.74
CA ALA A 299 12.67 12.42 28.65
C ALA A 299 12.34 11.02 28.12
N VAL A 300 13.07 10.54 27.11
CA VAL A 300 12.92 9.18 26.57
C VAL A 300 13.29 8.14 27.62
N PHE A 301 14.39 8.32 28.32
CA PHE A 301 14.87 7.33 29.30
C PHE A 301 14.06 7.31 30.59
N ALA A 302 13.43 8.42 30.98
CA ALA A 302 12.47 8.42 32.07
C ALA A 302 11.24 7.55 31.73
N LYS A 303 10.74 7.62 30.50
CA LYS A 303 9.55 6.87 30.06
C LYS A 303 9.84 5.45 29.59
N ALA A 304 11.04 5.20 29.07
CA ALA A 304 11.45 3.90 28.56
C ALA A 304 12.95 3.64 28.79
N PRO A 305 13.34 3.27 30.04
CA PRO A 305 14.74 3.12 30.45
C PRO A 305 15.56 2.18 29.56
N ARG A 306 14.94 1.14 28.98
CA ARG A 306 15.59 0.20 28.06
C ARG A 306 16.29 0.86 26.87
N TRP A 307 15.82 2.03 26.42
CA TRP A 307 16.44 2.76 25.31
C TRP A 307 17.86 3.27 25.64
N ARG A 308 18.23 3.37 26.92
CA ARG A 308 19.63 3.69 27.32
C ARG A 308 20.63 2.67 26.76
N ARG A 309 20.22 1.41 26.64
CA ARG A 309 21.05 0.32 26.12
C ARG A 309 21.38 0.47 24.62
N VAL A 310 20.69 1.35 23.91
CA VAL A 310 20.97 1.63 22.48
C VAL A 310 22.21 2.50 22.33
N LEU A 311 22.45 3.45 23.24
CA LEU A 311 23.56 4.43 23.10
C LEU A 311 24.95 3.76 22.88
N PRO A 312 25.36 2.72 23.63
CA PRO A 312 26.65 2.07 23.38
C PRO A 312 26.71 1.35 22.03
N ARG A 313 25.58 0.79 21.56
CA ARG A 313 25.48 0.11 20.27
C ARG A 313 25.66 1.06 19.09
N LEU A 314 25.34 2.35 19.27
CA LEU A 314 25.58 3.38 18.24
C LEU A 314 27.07 3.62 17.98
N VAL A 315 27.96 3.29 18.93
CA VAL A 315 29.41 3.38 18.71
C VAL A 315 29.88 2.26 17.77
N GLY A 316 29.47 1.01 18.03
CA GLY A 316 29.77 -0.11 17.13
C GLY A 316 29.21 0.09 15.73
N GLY A 317 28.03 0.73 15.62
CA GLY A 317 27.42 1.12 14.35
C GLY A 317 27.98 2.39 13.71
N LYS A 318 29.05 3.00 14.25
CA LYS A 318 29.68 4.25 13.76
C LYS A 318 28.74 5.46 13.68
N LEU A 319 27.62 5.45 14.41
CA LEU A 319 26.65 6.56 14.50
C LEU A 319 27.01 7.55 15.63
N LEU A 320 27.86 7.14 16.56
CA LEU A 320 28.50 7.97 17.58
C LEU A 320 29.98 7.58 17.72
N SER A 321 30.84 8.51 18.15
CA SER A 321 32.18 8.17 18.63
C SER A 321 32.16 7.79 20.11
N ALA A 322 33.21 7.12 20.60
CA ALA A 322 33.38 6.82 22.03
C ALA A 322 33.37 8.11 22.88
N ALA A 323 34.01 9.18 22.38
CA ALA A 323 34.00 10.50 23.01
C ALA A 323 32.57 11.10 23.09
N GLN A 324 31.78 10.98 22.03
CA GLN A 324 30.39 11.43 22.03
C GLN A 324 29.52 10.63 23.01
N LEU A 325 29.72 9.31 23.11
CA LEU A 325 29.02 8.49 24.10
C LEU A 325 29.39 8.92 25.53
N ALA A 326 30.68 9.15 25.80
CA ALA A 326 31.15 9.62 27.10
C ALA A 326 30.55 10.98 27.47
N ASP A 327 30.50 11.94 26.54
CA ASP A 327 29.87 13.24 26.74
C ASP A 327 28.36 13.12 27.04
N ILE A 328 27.62 12.31 26.25
CA ILE A 328 26.20 12.05 26.50
C ILE A 328 26.01 11.48 27.92
N ARG A 329 26.78 10.45 28.31
CA ARG A 329 26.69 9.85 29.65
C ARG A 329 27.02 10.84 30.76
N ARG A 330 28.03 11.69 30.58
CA ARG A 330 28.40 12.73 31.54
C ARG A 330 27.26 13.74 31.71
N ARG A 331 26.70 14.25 30.60
CA ARG A 331 25.60 15.23 30.65
C ARG A 331 24.29 14.65 31.19
N LEU A 332 24.02 13.37 30.95
CA LEU A 332 22.85 12.70 31.53
C LEU A 332 22.97 12.53 33.05
N ARG A 333 24.19 12.44 33.60
CA ARG A 333 24.47 12.36 35.05
C ARG A 333 24.43 13.71 35.76
N GLY A 334 24.85 14.79 35.08
CA GLY A 334 24.77 16.14 35.65
C GLY A 334 23.32 16.56 35.88
N LYS A 335 22.97 17.01 37.09
CA LYS A 335 21.67 17.65 37.37
C LYS A 335 21.46 18.81 36.38
N SER A 336 20.25 18.95 35.82
CA SER A 336 19.90 20.22 35.16
C SER A 336 20.11 21.33 36.19
N LYS A 337 21.08 22.21 35.95
CA LYS A 337 21.05 23.54 36.56
C LYS A 337 19.94 24.34 35.89
#